data_AF-A0A444V057-F1
#
_entry.id   AF-A0A444V057-F1
#
_cell.length_a   1.000
_cell.length_b   1.000
_cell.length_c   1.000
_cell.angle_alpha   90.00
_cell.angle_beta   90.00
_cell.angle_gamma   90.00
#
_symmetry.space_group_name_H-M   'P 1'
#
loop_
_entity.id
_entity.type
_entity.pdbx_description
1 polymer ?
#
loop_
_entity_poly.entity_id
_entity_poly.type
_entity_poly.pdbx_seq_one_letter_code
_entity_poly.pdbx_strand_id
1 'polypeptide(L)'
;MHHKTTKYSEPAHSKQKRFTIIDNNECNGKSSVCGSKGSCQNSPGSYSCECEKGFSLDGTGHECEDVDECGGNHRCQHGCQNMMGGFRCGCPQGYMQHYQWNQCVDENECSNQQSCGSASCYNTLGSYKCVCPSGFDFDQGMASCQDVNECSMGGNPCSYGCSNTDGGYLCGCPGGFFRAGQGHCIAGFGFGQGQGQGQGQGQYLSPQPEEDDESTLSTEGCYECKINGNYNKKGRQRRSLDDNGIEQEPRLSLASVDTESSIPLNLSLAALQNKEPILELLPAIEPLEHHVRYVISHGNQGAHFRILQRRDGKSVLRLGRKTPSPGTYRLEIASVPLFGPRELRELEDEHDADYLLGEIGDALRIKLHIHLH
;
A
#
# COMPACT_ATOMS: atom_id res chain seq x y z
N MET A 1 -21.87 -49.85 -91.94
CA MET A 1 -21.51 -48.89 -90.87
C MET A 1 -21.41 -47.47 -91.49
N HIS A 2 -22.42 -46.94 -92.18
CA HIS A 2 -23.63 -46.21 -91.72
C HIS A 2 -23.32 -45.12 -90.66
N HIS A 3 -23.54 -43.82 -90.87
CA HIS A 3 -23.77 -42.96 -92.05
C HIS A 3 -23.41 -41.55 -91.53
N LYS A 4 -22.59 -40.76 -92.23
CA LYS A 4 -22.24 -39.38 -91.85
C LYS A 4 -22.77 -38.38 -92.88
N THR A 5 -23.12 -37.19 -92.38
CA THR A 5 -23.28 -35.89 -93.06
C THR A 5 -24.47 -35.78 -94.03
N THR A 6 -25.28 -34.70 -94.12
CA THR A 6 -25.14 -33.27 -93.75
C THR A 6 -26.46 -32.52 -94.08
N LYS A 7 -26.62 -31.31 -93.51
CA LYS A 7 -27.18 -30.05 -94.10
C LYS A 7 -28.44 -29.41 -93.46
N TYR A 8 -28.19 -28.22 -92.89
CA TYR A 8 -28.80 -26.89 -93.13
C TYR A 8 -30.34 -26.65 -93.05
N SER A 9 -30.70 -25.91 -91.99
CA SER A 9 -31.41 -24.60 -91.92
C SER A 9 -32.69 -24.29 -92.73
N GLU A 10 -33.77 -24.05 -91.95
CA GLU A 10 -34.81 -22.98 -91.96
C GLU A 10 -35.66 -22.67 -93.23
N PRO A 11 -36.99 -22.38 -93.08
CA PRO A 11 -37.49 -21.03 -92.72
C PRO A 11 -38.65 -21.03 -91.68
N ALA A 12 -38.73 -20.09 -90.72
CA ALA A 12 -39.30 -18.72 -90.79
C ALA A 12 -40.80 -18.69 -91.18
N HIS A 13 -41.74 -17.98 -90.55
CA HIS A 13 -41.76 -17.00 -89.46
C HIS A 13 -43.25 -16.71 -89.16
N SER A 14 -43.64 -16.53 -87.90
CA SER A 14 -44.68 -15.56 -87.54
C SER A 14 -44.29 -14.97 -86.19
N LYS A 15 -43.64 -13.80 -86.21
CA LYS A 15 -43.21 -13.08 -85.01
C LYS A 15 -44.20 -11.96 -84.75
N GLN A 16 -45.06 -12.15 -83.75
CA GLN A 16 -45.55 -11.03 -82.95
C GLN A 16 -44.36 -10.50 -82.13
N LYS A 17 -43.92 -9.28 -82.42
CA LYS A 17 -42.95 -8.58 -81.57
C LYS A 17 -43.61 -8.32 -80.21
N ARG A 18 -43.34 -9.17 -79.22
CA ARG A 18 -43.44 -8.78 -77.81
C ARG A 18 -42.36 -7.74 -77.55
N PHE A 19 -42.76 -6.50 -77.30
CA PHE A 19 -41.86 -5.51 -76.71
C PHE A 19 -41.75 -5.85 -75.22
N THR A 20 -40.61 -6.42 -74.83
CA THR A 20 -40.25 -6.55 -73.41
C THR A 20 -39.70 -5.20 -72.96
N ILE A 21 -40.50 -4.47 -72.18
CA ILE A 21 -40.03 -3.29 -71.48
C ILE A 21 -39.19 -3.81 -70.31
N ILE A 22 -37.88 -3.60 -70.39
CA ILE A 22 -36.96 -3.92 -69.31
C ILE A 22 -36.84 -2.67 -68.47
N ASP A 23 -37.09 -2.83 -67.18
CA ASP A 23 -36.89 -1.79 -66.19
C ASP A 23 -35.43 -1.32 -66.18
N ASN A 24 -35.24 -0.01 -66.16
CA ASN A 24 -33.90 0.56 -66.05
C ASN A 24 -33.47 0.44 -64.58
N ASN A 25 -32.36 -0.22 -64.29
CA ASN A 25 -31.90 -0.31 -62.90
C ASN A 25 -31.10 0.95 -62.54
N GLU A 26 -31.74 1.92 -61.90
CA GLU A 26 -31.10 3.17 -61.49
C GLU A 26 -29.96 2.95 -60.47
N CYS A 27 -29.97 1.85 -59.73
CA CYS A 27 -28.95 1.52 -58.72
C CYS A 27 -27.62 1.00 -59.31
N ASN A 28 -27.57 0.67 -60.60
CA ASN A 28 -26.34 0.20 -61.27
C ASN A 28 -25.44 1.34 -61.78
N GLY A 29 -25.84 2.61 -61.61
CA GLY A 29 -25.08 3.79 -62.02
C GLY A 29 -23.86 4.06 -61.13
N LYS A 30 -22.79 4.65 -61.69
CA LYS A 30 -21.52 4.95 -60.99
C LYS A 30 -21.60 6.10 -59.98
N SER A 31 -22.71 6.84 -59.92
CA SER A 31 -22.94 7.92 -58.95
C SER A 31 -23.97 7.46 -57.93
N SER A 32 -23.70 7.65 -56.64
CA SER A 32 -24.65 7.27 -55.59
C SER A 32 -25.94 8.06 -55.72
N VAL A 33 -26.98 7.42 -56.28
CA VAL A 33 -28.31 8.01 -56.51
C VAL A 33 -29.01 8.34 -55.19
N CYS A 34 -28.61 7.68 -54.09
CA CYS A 34 -29.20 7.79 -52.75
C CYS A 34 -28.29 8.47 -51.71
N GLY A 35 -27.37 9.34 -52.15
CA GLY A 35 -26.42 10.02 -51.27
C GLY A 35 -25.39 9.08 -50.63
N SER A 36 -24.59 9.59 -49.67
CA SER A 36 -23.50 8.80 -49.06
C SER A 36 -23.92 7.89 -47.90
N LYS A 37 -25.18 8.04 -47.43
CA LYS A 37 -25.77 7.38 -46.25
C LYS A 37 -27.08 6.66 -46.57
N GLY A 38 -27.32 6.37 -47.85
CA GLY A 38 -28.51 5.67 -48.33
C GLY A 38 -28.19 4.50 -49.26
N SER A 39 -29.03 3.48 -49.20
CA SER A 39 -29.02 2.29 -50.04
C SER A 39 -30.11 2.38 -51.10
N CYS A 40 -29.77 2.09 -52.37
CA CYS A 40 -30.71 2.14 -53.48
C CYS A 40 -31.45 0.81 -53.64
N GLN A 41 -32.78 0.86 -53.67
CA GLN A 41 -33.67 -0.26 -53.98
C GLN A 41 -34.41 -0.01 -55.30
N ASN A 42 -34.07 -0.81 -56.32
CA ASN A 42 -34.69 -0.72 -57.63
C ASN A 42 -36.08 -1.37 -57.67
N SER A 43 -37.03 -0.75 -58.35
CA SER A 43 -38.41 -1.26 -58.49
C SER A 43 -38.91 -1.10 -59.94
N PRO A 44 -39.85 -1.93 -60.43
CA PRO A 44 -40.33 -1.77 -61.80
C PRO A 44 -40.94 -0.38 -62.07
N GLY A 45 -40.26 0.43 -62.86
CA GLY A 45 -40.66 1.79 -63.24
C GLY A 45 -40.16 2.91 -62.31
N SER A 46 -39.39 2.61 -61.26
CA SER A 46 -38.83 3.61 -60.33
C SER A 46 -37.76 3.03 -59.39
N TYR A 47 -37.22 3.82 -58.47
CA TYR A 47 -36.36 3.34 -57.41
C TYR A 47 -36.70 4.06 -56.10
N SER A 48 -36.26 3.49 -54.99
CA SER A 48 -36.39 4.10 -53.66
C SER A 48 -35.06 4.07 -52.93
N CYS A 49 -34.84 5.08 -52.09
CA CYS A 49 -33.66 5.18 -51.26
C CYS A 49 -34.02 4.83 -49.81
N GLU A 50 -33.24 3.96 -49.19
CA GLU A 50 -33.39 3.60 -47.78
C GLU A 50 -32.17 4.12 -47.00
N CYS A 51 -32.40 4.99 -46.01
CA CYS A 51 -31.31 5.58 -45.24
C CYS A 51 -30.77 4.62 -44.17
N GLU A 52 -29.48 4.77 -43.85
CA GLU A 52 -28.87 4.12 -42.68
C GLU A 52 -29.58 4.55 -41.39
N LYS A 53 -29.49 3.73 -40.34
CA LYS A 53 -30.08 4.04 -39.03
C LYS A 53 -29.55 5.38 -38.51
N GLY A 54 -30.45 6.25 -38.03
CA GLY A 54 -30.12 7.59 -37.56
C GLY A 54 -30.22 8.67 -38.66
N PHE A 55 -30.60 8.29 -39.88
CA PHE A 55 -30.80 9.23 -40.99
C PHE A 55 -32.23 9.10 -41.55
N SER A 56 -32.74 10.19 -42.12
CA SER A 56 -34.03 10.24 -42.81
C SER A 56 -33.89 10.85 -44.20
N LEU A 57 -34.79 10.47 -45.12
CA LEU A 57 -34.84 11.08 -46.44
C LEU A 57 -35.19 12.56 -46.33
N ASP A 58 -34.45 13.38 -47.07
CA ASP A 58 -34.69 14.80 -47.25
C ASP A 58 -35.98 15.06 -48.06
N GLY A 59 -36.33 16.34 -48.23
CA GLY A 59 -37.51 16.74 -49.01
C GLY A 59 -37.46 16.32 -50.49
N THR A 60 -36.30 15.94 -51.03
CA THR A 60 -36.17 15.43 -52.40
C THR A 60 -36.36 13.92 -52.50
N GLY A 61 -36.24 13.18 -51.39
CA GLY A 61 -36.37 11.72 -51.35
C GLY A 61 -35.14 10.97 -51.86
N HIS A 62 -33.99 11.65 -51.99
CA HIS A 62 -32.77 11.12 -52.58
C HIS A 62 -31.52 11.32 -51.72
N GLU A 63 -31.52 12.29 -50.79
CA GLU A 63 -30.46 12.48 -49.82
C GLU A 63 -30.91 12.03 -48.43
N CYS A 64 -29.96 11.49 -47.67
CA CYS A 64 -30.17 11.09 -46.29
C CYS A 64 -29.56 12.14 -45.37
N GLU A 65 -30.41 12.87 -44.65
CA GLU A 65 -30.02 13.83 -43.63
C GLU A 65 -30.06 13.21 -42.24
N ASP A 66 -29.20 13.70 -41.36
CA ASP A 66 -29.12 13.25 -39.98
C ASP A 66 -30.40 13.59 -39.22
N VAL A 67 -30.92 12.63 -38.44
CA VAL A 67 -32.11 12.85 -37.63
C VAL A 67 -31.70 13.49 -36.32
N ASP A 68 -32.12 14.73 -36.07
CA ASP A 68 -31.89 15.37 -34.78
C ASP A 68 -32.81 14.79 -33.69
N GLU A 69 -32.33 13.77 -32.98
CA GLU A 69 -33.10 13.17 -31.90
C GLU A 69 -33.22 14.05 -30.65
N CYS A 70 -32.44 15.13 -30.57
CA CYS A 70 -32.49 16.10 -29.47
C CYS A 70 -33.49 17.22 -29.72
N GLY A 71 -33.89 17.48 -30.96
CA GLY A 71 -34.91 18.48 -31.32
C GLY A 71 -36.33 18.14 -30.85
N GLY A 72 -36.57 16.88 -30.43
CA GLY A 72 -37.87 16.38 -29.99
C GLY A 72 -37.90 15.86 -28.55
N ASN A 73 -38.84 14.95 -28.27
CA ASN A 73 -38.95 14.29 -26.97
C ASN A 73 -37.86 13.22 -26.81
N HIS A 74 -36.69 13.63 -26.33
CA HIS A 74 -35.54 12.75 -26.11
C HIS A 74 -35.62 11.99 -24.78
N ARG A 75 -34.97 10.82 -24.72
CA ARG A 75 -34.92 9.97 -23.50
C ARG A 75 -33.78 10.33 -22.53
N CYS A 76 -33.01 11.37 -22.83
CA CYS A 76 -31.86 11.77 -22.01
C CYS A 76 -32.27 12.42 -20.68
N GLN A 77 -31.58 12.04 -19.61
CA GLN A 77 -31.82 12.59 -18.26
C GLN A 77 -31.01 13.86 -17.97
N HIS A 78 -29.79 13.99 -18.51
CA HIS A 78 -28.88 15.11 -18.23
C HIS A 78 -28.39 15.84 -19.50
N GLY A 79 -29.34 16.23 -20.35
CA GLY A 79 -29.06 16.93 -21.61
C GLY A 79 -28.80 15.97 -22.78
N CYS A 80 -28.97 16.48 -24.00
CA CYS A 80 -28.88 15.73 -25.25
C CYS A 80 -27.99 16.48 -26.23
N GLN A 81 -27.11 15.74 -26.91
CA GLN A 81 -26.26 16.25 -27.98
C GLN A 81 -26.48 15.40 -29.23
N ASN A 82 -26.93 16.05 -30.30
CA ASN A 82 -27.12 15.38 -31.59
C ASN A 82 -25.76 15.13 -32.25
N MET A 83 -25.56 13.94 -32.82
CA MET A 83 -24.34 13.53 -33.52
C MET A 83 -24.74 12.92 -34.87
N MET A 84 -23.81 12.89 -35.83
CA MET A 84 -24.11 12.26 -37.12
C MET A 84 -24.39 10.76 -36.94
N GLY A 85 -25.59 10.32 -37.31
CA GLY A 85 -26.09 8.94 -37.19
C GLY A 85 -26.67 8.57 -35.82
N GLY A 86 -26.92 9.55 -34.94
CA GLY A 86 -27.60 9.34 -33.66
C GLY A 86 -27.22 10.35 -32.57
N PHE A 87 -27.72 10.20 -31.35
CA PHE A 87 -27.48 11.17 -30.27
C PHE A 87 -26.68 10.61 -29.10
N ARG A 88 -26.06 11.50 -28.33
CA ARG A 88 -25.50 11.22 -27.01
C ARG A 88 -26.26 11.95 -25.91
N CYS A 89 -26.47 11.27 -24.80
CA CYS A 89 -26.95 11.92 -23.58
C CYS A 89 -25.76 12.45 -22.79
N GLY A 90 -25.88 13.67 -22.26
CA GLY A 90 -24.95 14.15 -21.25
C GLY A 90 -25.04 13.29 -20.00
N CYS A 91 -23.91 13.08 -19.35
CA CYS A 91 -23.83 12.40 -18.05
C CYS A 91 -23.13 13.29 -17.03
N PRO A 92 -23.43 13.14 -15.73
CA PRO A 92 -22.69 13.79 -14.66
C PRO A 92 -21.19 13.43 -14.71
N GLN A 93 -20.35 14.22 -14.06
CA GLN A 93 -18.92 13.92 -13.92
C GLN A 93 -18.71 12.53 -13.29
N GLY A 94 -17.77 11.76 -13.86
CA GLY A 94 -17.50 10.37 -13.43
C GLY A 94 -18.45 9.32 -14.01
N TYR A 95 -19.34 9.70 -14.95
CA TYR A 95 -20.26 8.78 -15.60
C TYR A 95 -20.19 8.89 -17.13
N MET A 96 -20.36 7.75 -17.80
CA MET A 96 -20.45 7.65 -19.25
C MET A 96 -21.77 7.04 -19.71
N GLN A 97 -22.23 7.40 -20.91
CA GLN A 97 -23.47 6.85 -21.46
C GLN A 97 -23.28 5.39 -21.89
N HIS A 98 -24.14 4.50 -21.38
CA HIS A 98 -24.19 3.12 -21.85
C HIS A 98 -24.81 3.03 -23.26
N TYR A 99 -24.07 2.45 -24.20
CA TYR A 99 -24.38 2.38 -25.64
C TYR A 99 -25.74 1.74 -26.01
N GLN A 100 -26.29 0.85 -25.18
CA GLN A 100 -27.59 0.21 -25.44
C GLN A 100 -28.78 0.87 -24.75
N TRP A 101 -28.58 1.43 -23.56
CA TRP A 101 -29.66 1.78 -22.63
C TRP A 101 -29.86 3.29 -22.49
N ASN A 102 -28.94 4.10 -23.03
CA ASN A 102 -28.91 5.55 -22.87
C ASN A 102 -28.96 6.01 -21.40
N GLN A 103 -28.45 5.16 -20.50
CA GLN A 103 -28.32 5.45 -19.07
C GLN A 103 -26.87 5.78 -18.75
N CYS A 104 -26.67 6.66 -17.78
CA CYS A 104 -25.34 6.97 -17.26
C CYS A 104 -24.87 5.83 -16.37
N VAL A 105 -23.75 5.23 -16.72
CA VAL A 105 -23.05 4.23 -15.93
C VAL A 105 -21.75 4.83 -15.44
N ASP A 106 -21.36 4.40 -14.25
CA ASP A 106 -20.12 4.81 -13.61
C ASP A 106 -18.91 4.52 -14.52
N GLU A 107 -18.03 5.51 -14.69
CA GLU A 107 -16.77 5.34 -15.39
C GLU A 107 -15.77 4.69 -14.44
N ASN A 108 -15.28 3.50 -14.78
CA ASN A 108 -14.31 2.84 -13.92
C ASN A 108 -12.89 3.34 -14.22
N GLU A 109 -12.44 4.36 -13.50
CA GLU A 109 -11.12 4.97 -13.71
C GLU A 109 -9.97 4.02 -13.34
N CYS A 110 -10.23 3.00 -12.51
CA CYS A 110 -9.25 1.95 -12.19
C CYS A 110 -8.96 0.99 -13.34
N SER A 111 -9.75 1.05 -14.43
CA SER A 111 -9.43 0.32 -15.65
C SER A 111 -8.17 0.88 -16.33
N ASN A 112 -7.84 2.14 -16.07
CA ASN A 112 -6.60 2.76 -16.51
C ASN A 112 -5.51 2.59 -15.44
N GLN A 113 -4.41 1.93 -15.80
CA GLN A 113 -3.29 1.67 -14.90
C GLN A 113 -2.56 2.95 -14.45
N GLN A 114 -2.72 4.07 -15.16
CA GLN A 114 -2.07 5.33 -14.81
C GLN A 114 -2.82 6.14 -13.75
N SER A 115 -4.07 5.80 -13.43
CA SER A 115 -4.91 6.61 -12.53
C SER A 115 -4.36 6.67 -11.09
N CYS A 116 -3.74 5.60 -10.62
CA CYS A 116 -3.16 5.53 -9.27
C CYS A 116 -1.66 5.22 -9.24
N GLY A 117 -0.98 5.14 -10.40
CA GLY A 117 0.43 4.79 -10.48
C GLY A 117 0.77 3.49 -9.73
N SER A 118 1.56 3.61 -8.65
CA SER A 118 1.95 2.48 -7.78
C SER A 118 0.95 2.15 -6.67
N ALA A 119 -0.06 3.01 -6.44
CA ALA A 119 -1.06 2.84 -5.40
C ALA A 119 -2.18 1.87 -5.81
N SER A 120 -2.87 1.31 -4.81
CA SER A 120 -4.02 0.45 -5.05
C SER A 120 -5.25 1.27 -5.43
N CYS A 121 -5.84 1.01 -6.60
CA CYS A 121 -7.02 1.73 -7.08
C CYS A 121 -8.31 1.03 -6.65
N TYR A 122 -9.26 1.80 -6.13
CA TYR A 122 -10.62 1.35 -5.84
C TYR A 122 -11.63 2.27 -6.50
N ASN A 123 -12.45 1.68 -7.36
CA ASN A 123 -13.50 2.40 -8.05
C ASN A 123 -14.66 2.73 -7.09
N THR A 124 -15.20 3.93 -7.17
CA THR A 124 -16.35 4.39 -6.39
C THR A 124 -17.40 4.96 -7.34
N LEU A 125 -18.64 5.19 -6.88
CA LEU A 125 -19.66 5.75 -7.76
C LEU A 125 -19.39 7.24 -8.03
N GLY A 126 -19.05 7.56 -9.28
CA GLY A 126 -18.73 8.89 -9.79
C GLY A 126 -17.28 9.34 -9.60
N SER A 127 -16.39 8.46 -9.12
CA SER A 127 -14.97 8.76 -8.88
C SER A 127 -14.20 7.47 -8.56
N TYR A 128 -12.92 7.60 -8.27
CA TYR A 128 -12.08 6.54 -7.72
C TYR A 128 -11.29 7.03 -6.50
N LYS A 129 -10.73 6.10 -5.74
CA LYS A 129 -9.77 6.38 -4.67
C LYS A 129 -8.49 5.57 -4.87
N CYS A 130 -7.35 6.21 -4.69
CA CYS A 130 -6.05 5.58 -4.64
C CYS A 130 -5.64 5.41 -3.18
N VAL A 131 -5.23 4.20 -2.80
CA VAL A 131 -4.82 3.86 -1.43
C VAL A 131 -3.37 3.41 -1.44
N CYS A 132 -2.56 4.12 -0.66
CA CYS A 132 -1.15 3.82 -0.47
C CYS A 132 -0.92 2.80 0.65
N PRO A 133 0.25 2.14 0.68
CA PRO A 133 0.68 1.38 1.85
C PRO A 133 0.72 2.24 3.11
N SER A 134 0.64 1.62 4.29
CA SER A 134 0.80 2.31 5.58
C SER A 134 2.10 3.12 5.62
N GLY A 135 2.04 4.35 6.16
CA GLY A 135 3.18 5.28 6.21
C GLY A 135 3.36 6.13 4.94
N PHE A 136 2.47 6.00 3.95
CA PHE A 136 2.51 6.78 2.71
C PHE A 136 1.17 7.44 2.42
N ASP A 137 1.22 8.64 1.83
CA ASP A 137 0.05 9.36 1.33
C ASP A 137 0.08 9.48 -0.20
N PHE A 138 -1.09 9.51 -0.81
CA PHE A 138 -1.19 9.58 -2.27
C PHE A 138 -1.15 11.02 -2.76
N ASP A 139 -0.05 11.38 -3.44
CA ASP A 139 0.03 12.67 -4.12
C ASP A 139 -0.60 12.59 -5.52
N GLN A 140 -1.72 13.30 -5.69
CA GLN A 140 -2.42 13.40 -6.98
C GLN A 140 -1.57 14.08 -8.07
N GLY A 141 -0.65 14.98 -7.69
CA GLY A 141 0.19 15.70 -8.65
C GLY A 141 1.22 14.79 -9.34
N MET A 142 1.84 13.90 -8.58
CA MET A 142 2.82 12.92 -9.07
C MET A 142 2.22 11.54 -9.36
N ALA A 143 0.93 11.34 -9.06
CA ALA A 143 0.23 10.05 -9.16
C ALA A 143 1.01 8.91 -8.48
N SER A 144 1.57 9.19 -7.30
CA SER A 144 2.45 8.26 -6.57
C SER A 144 2.27 8.40 -5.06
N CYS A 145 2.54 7.31 -4.36
CA CYS A 145 2.66 7.32 -2.90
C CYS A 145 3.94 8.04 -2.49
N GLN A 146 3.81 8.97 -1.55
CA GLN A 146 4.92 9.69 -0.93
C GLN A 146 4.97 9.35 0.55
N ASP A 147 6.19 9.18 1.05
CA ASP A 147 6.44 8.93 2.46
C ASP A 147 5.88 10.07 3.31
N VAL A 148 5.17 9.70 4.36
CA VAL A 148 4.59 10.63 5.31
C VAL A 148 5.65 10.98 6.34
N ASN A 149 6.02 12.25 6.45
CA ASN A 149 7.03 12.66 7.42
C ASN A 149 6.41 12.97 8.79
N GLU A 150 6.23 11.96 9.63
CA GLU A 150 5.56 12.10 10.92
C GLU A 150 6.31 13.04 11.88
N CYS A 151 7.64 13.16 11.72
CA CYS A 151 8.43 14.10 12.52
C CYS A 151 8.14 15.57 12.21
N SER A 152 7.58 15.87 11.03
CA SER A 152 7.30 17.23 10.54
C SER A 152 5.81 17.59 10.53
N MET A 153 4.94 16.60 10.75
CA MET A 153 3.48 16.77 10.71
C MET A 153 2.92 17.30 12.03
N GLY A 154 3.17 18.57 12.38
CA GLY A 154 2.40 19.34 13.38
C GLY A 154 2.41 18.87 14.87
N GLY A 155 2.67 17.60 15.14
CA GLY A 155 2.82 16.94 16.43
C GLY A 155 3.87 15.85 16.30
N ASN A 156 4.99 15.99 17.00
CA ASN A 156 6.07 15.02 16.96
C ASN A 156 5.66 13.78 17.79
N PRO A 157 5.55 12.58 17.19
CA PRO A 157 5.09 11.39 17.90
C PRO A 157 6.10 10.87 18.95
N CYS A 158 7.35 11.34 18.89
CA CYS A 158 8.44 10.89 19.74
C CYS A 158 8.72 11.86 20.91
N SER A 159 8.92 11.30 22.11
CA SER A 159 9.23 12.11 23.30
C SER A 159 10.68 12.62 23.36
N TYR A 160 11.64 11.92 22.74
CA TYR A 160 13.08 12.18 22.91
C TYR A 160 13.88 12.40 21.61
N GLY A 161 13.17 12.68 20.51
CA GLY A 161 13.76 12.90 19.19
C GLY A 161 13.17 11.96 18.15
N CYS A 162 12.99 12.46 16.93
CA CYS A 162 12.33 11.78 15.83
C CYS A 162 13.21 11.82 14.59
N SER A 163 13.33 10.68 13.92
CA SER A 163 13.97 10.56 12.61
C SER A 163 13.00 9.89 11.65
N ASN A 164 12.69 10.58 10.56
CA ASN A 164 11.82 10.05 9.52
C ASN A 164 12.51 8.91 8.75
N THR A 165 11.74 7.90 8.35
CA THR A 165 12.19 6.75 7.55
C THR A 165 11.15 6.42 6.48
N ASP A 166 11.53 5.64 5.47
CA ASP A 166 10.59 5.26 4.42
C ASP A 166 9.48 4.34 4.99
N GLY A 167 8.24 4.82 4.96
CA GLY A 167 7.05 4.16 5.49
C GLY A 167 6.85 4.26 7.00
N GLY A 168 7.54 5.18 7.69
CA GLY A 168 7.33 5.42 9.12
C GLY A 168 8.47 6.19 9.79
N TYR A 169 8.62 6.07 11.10
CA TYR A 169 9.61 6.87 11.84
C TYR A 169 10.33 6.10 12.95
N LEU A 170 11.46 6.65 13.40
CA LEU A 170 12.27 6.13 14.48
C LEU A 170 12.40 7.16 15.60
N CYS A 171 11.99 6.76 16.81
CA CYS A 171 12.19 7.56 18.00
C CYS A 171 13.53 7.29 18.67
N GLY A 172 14.19 8.37 19.09
CA GLY A 172 15.39 8.34 19.91
C GLY A 172 15.10 8.00 21.36
N CYS A 173 16.16 7.67 22.09
CA CYS A 173 16.12 7.45 23.54
C CYS A 173 16.94 8.52 24.27
N PRO A 174 16.56 8.90 25.51
CA PRO A 174 17.36 9.80 26.31
C PRO A 174 18.72 9.18 26.64
N GLY A 175 19.71 10.02 26.97
CA GLY A 175 21.09 9.57 27.25
C GLY A 175 21.16 8.44 28.28
N GLY A 176 21.94 7.40 27.95
CA GLY A 176 22.09 6.19 28.78
C GLY A 176 21.03 5.11 28.55
N PHE A 177 20.07 5.36 27.65
CA PHE A 177 19.09 4.37 27.20
C PHE A 177 19.33 3.94 25.75
N PHE A 178 18.99 2.69 25.47
CA PHE A 178 19.12 2.04 24.18
C PHE A 178 17.74 1.68 23.65
N ARG A 179 17.51 1.87 22.35
CA ARG A 179 16.23 1.57 21.73
C ARG A 179 15.96 0.07 21.75
N ALA A 180 14.74 -0.34 22.05
CA ALA A 180 14.30 -1.74 21.97
C ALA A 180 12.93 -1.81 21.28
N GLY A 181 12.87 -2.45 20.13
CA GLY A 181 11.67 -2.42 19.29
C GLY A 181 11.33 -1.01 18.79
N GLN A 182 10.07 -0.79 18.42
CA GLN A 182 9.54 0.51 18.03
C GLN A 182 8.77 1.14 19.20
N GLY A 183 9.35 2.17 19.82
CA GLY A 183 8.69 2.92 20.90
C GLY A 183 9.10 2.56 22.34
N HIS A 184 10.17 1.79 22.55
CA HIS A 184 10.68 1.52 23.91
C HIS A 184 12.18 1.75 24.03
N CYS A 185 12.58 2.12 25.24
CA CYS A 185 13.95 2.43 25.61
C CYS A 185 14.34 1.64 26.87
N ILE A 186 15.55 1.09 26.86
CA ILE A 186 16.07 0.18 27.89
C ILE A 186 17.43 0.66 28.38
N ALA A 187 17.66 0.64 29.69
CA ALA A 187 18.97 0.85 30.30
C ALA A 187 19.21 -0.21 31.39
N GLY A 188 20.45 -0.48 31.78
CA GLY A 188 20.73 -1.39 32.89
C GLY A 188 22.14 -1.96 32.90
N PHE A 189 22.36 -2.94 33.77
CA PHE A 189 23.62 -3.68 33.82
C PHE A 189 23.87 -4.34 32.46
N GLY A 190 25.10 -4.24 31.94
CA GLY A 190 25.44 -4.73 30.59
C GLY A 190 25.28 -3.72 29.45
N PHE A 191 24.63 -2.58 29.70
CA PHE A 191 24.41 -1.53 28.70
C PHE A 191 25.32 -0.29 28.86
N GLY A 192 26.31 -0.35 29.76
CA GLY A 192 27.34 0.70 29.88
C GLY A 192 27.90 0.84 31.28
N GLN A 193 28.97 0.12 31.60
CA GLN A 193 30.01 0.65 32.49
C GLN A 193 31.18 1.08 31.64
N GLY A 194 31.06 2.29 31.10
CA GLY A 194 32.15 3.04 30.50
C GLY A 194 32.11 4.46 31.06
N GLN A 195 32.38 4.60 32.36
CA GLN A 195 33.05 5.74 33.04
C GLN A 195 32.51 5.94 34.47
N GLY A 196 33.37 5.64 35.45
CA GLY A 196 33.13 5.94 36.86
C GLY A 196 34.03 5.19 37.84
N GLN A 197 35.34 5.49 37.83
CA GLN A 197 36.34 5.17 38.86
C GLN A 197 36.73 3.69 39.07
N GLY A 198 37.86 3.28 38.49
CA GLY A 198 38.57 2.05 38.84
C GLY A 198 39.61 1.68 37.77
N GLN A 199 40.88 1.65 38.16
CA GLN A 199 42.04 1.44 37.28
C GLN A 199 41.97 0.11 36.51
N GLY A 200 42.12 0.15 35.18
CA GLY A 200 42.27 -1.04 34.34
C GLY A 200 42.37 -0.67 32.85
N GLN A 201 43.53 -0.94 32.24
CA GLN A 201 43.90 -0.55 30.88
C GLN A 201 43.00 -1.20 29.81
N GLY A 202 42.35 -0.39 28.99
CA GLY A 202 41.78 -0.77 27.70
C GLY A 202 41.93 0.40 26.73
N GLN A 203 42.82 0.27 25.75
CA GLN A 203 43.13 1.29 24.76
C GLN A 203 41.92 1.55 23.85
N TYR A 204 41.41 2.77 23.86
CA TYR A 204 40.65 3.33 22.75
C TYR A 204 41.25 4.68 22.39
N LEU A 205 41.67 4.79 21.13
CA LEU A 205 42.09 6.04 20.51
C LEU A 205 40.88 6.97 20.41
N SER A 206 40.97 8.13 21.04
CA SER A 206 40.12 9.28 20.75
C SER A 206 40.43 9.80 19.34
N PRO A 207 39.44 10.17 18.52
CA PRO A 207 39.69 11.08 17.41
C PRO A 207 39.95 12.48 17.98
N GLN A 208 41.01 13.12 17.49
CA GLN A 208 41.28 14.54 17.73
C GLN A 208 40.15 15.41 17.12
N PRO A 209 39.93 16.63 17.62
CA PRO A 209 39.02 17.56 16.98
C PRO A 209 39.73 18.14 15.75
N GLU A 210 39.26 17.78 14.55
CA GLU A 210 39.56 18.54 13.35
C GLU A 210 38.30 19.29 12.91
N GLU A 211 38.56 20.53 12.51
CA GLU A 211 37.64 21.63 12.22
C GLU A 211 36.77 21.32 10.98
N ASP A 212 35.62 22.01 10.90
CA ASP A 212 34.76 22.24 9.73
C ASP A 212 34.93 21.30 8.51
N ASP A 213 33.92 20.46 8.25
CA ASP A 213 33.31 20.47 6.92
C ASP A 213 32.00 19.66 6.81
N GLU A 214 31.23 20.12 5.85
CA GLU A 214 29.86 19.82 5.46
C GLU A 214 29.60 18.35 5.04
N SER A 215 28.40 17.86 5.38
CA SER A 215 27.65 16.82 4.66
C SER A 215 28.37 15.52 4.25
N THR A 216 28.40 14.50 5.12
CA THR A 216 28.35 13.08 4.68
C THR A 216 27.73 12.17 5.75
N LEU A 217 26.39 12.06 5.76
CA LEU A 217 25.73 10.93 6.40
C LEU A 217 26.12 9.64 5.64
N SER A 218 26.88 8.77 6.28
CA SER A 218 27.25 7.46 5.72
C SER A 218 26.03 6.57 5.58
N THR A 219 25.64 6.30 4.34
CA THR A 219 24.62 5.31 3.93
C THR A 219 25.16 3.88 3.99
N GLU A 220 25.50 3.39 5.17
CA GLU A 220 25.74 1.94 5.37
C GLU A 220 25.04 1.48 6.65
N GLY A 221 23.90 0.81 6.47
CA GLY A 221 23.07 0.28 7.54
C GLY A 221 21.61 -0.01 7.17
N CYS A 222 21.20 0.25 5.92
CA CYS A 222 19.84 -0.01 5.47
C CYS A 222 19.63 -1.51 5.20
N TYR A 223 19.31 -2.28 6.26
CA TYR A 223 18.69 -3.59 6.16
C TYR A 223 17.79 -3.85 7.37
N GLU A 224 16.53 -3.41 7.28
CA GLU A 224 15.41 -4.27 7.66
C GLU A 224 14.13 -3.76 6.99
N CYS A 225 13.66 -4.48 5.97
CA CYS A 225 12.39 -4.21 5.31
C CYS A 225 11.55 -5.47 5.46
N LYS A 226 10.58 -5.45 6.38
CA LYS A 226 9.53 -6.47 6.50
C LYS A 226 8.29 -5.95 5.80
N ILE A 227 8.11 -6.31 4.52
CA ILE A 227 6.79 -6.29 3.88
C ILE A 227 6.22 -7.71 3.97
N ASN A 228 4.98 -7.79 4.43
CA ASN A 228 4.23 -9.02 4.73
C ASN A 228 4.32 -10.09 3.63
N GLY A 229 4.88 -11.25 3.98
CA GLY A 229 4.93 -12.42 3.11
C GLY A 229 5.33 -13.69 3.85
N ASN A 230 4.34 -14.42 4.37
CA ASN A 230 4.49 -15.74 4.98
C ASN A 230 4.95 -16.77 3.93
N TYR A 231 6.26 -17.06 3.85
CA TYR A 231 6.78 -18.27 3.19
C TYR A 231 8.03 -18.81 3.91
N ASN A 232 7.85 -19.98 4.54
CA ASN A 232 8.93 -20.88 4.94
C ASN A 232 9.92 -21.11 3.79
N LYS A 233 11.12 -20.52 3.83
CA LYS A 233 12.29 -21.03 3.07
C LYS A 233 13.58 -20.88 3.87
N LYS A 234 14.15 -22.05 4.18
CA LYS A 234 15.51 -22.25 4.70
C LYS A 234 16.53 -21.47 3.86
N GLY A 235 17.16 -20.45 4.45
CA GLY A 235 18.26 -19.70 3.86
C GLY A 235 19.56 -20.50 3.90
N ARG A 236 20.19 -20.69 2.73
CA ARG A 236 21.50 -21.31 2.53
C ARG A 236 22.59 -20.55 3.29
N GLN A 237 23.32 -21.24 4.15
CA GLN A 237 24.63 -20.78 4.65
C GLN A 237 25.65 -20.77 3.50
N ARG A 238 26.21 -19.59 3.20
CA ARG A 238 27.47 -19.47 2.47
C ARG A 238 28.59 -19.79 3.45
N ARG A 239 29.34 -20.86 3.18
CA ARG A 239 30.59 -21.16 3.89
C ARG A 239 31.64 -20.15 3.44
N SER A 240 32.18 -19.38 4.38
CA SER A 240 33.50 -18.79 4.23
C SER A 240 34.43 -19.50 5.21
N LEU A 241 35.57 -19.93 4.70
CA LEU A 241 36.66 -20.55 5.44
C LEU A 241 37.38 -19.43 6.19
N ASP A 242 37.27 -19.43 7.52
CA ASP A 242 38.42 -19.31 8.40
C ASP A 242 38.01 -19.75 9.80
N ASP A 243 38.60 -20.89 10.19
CA ASP A 243 38.52 -21.47 11.52
C ASP A 243 39.58 -20.80 12.38
N ASN A 244 39.16 -20.06 13.40
CA ASN A 244 39.86 -19.95 14.67
C ASN A 244 38.86 -19.53 15.74
N GLY A 245 38.46 -20.52 16.54
CA GLY A 245 37.55 -20.35 17.66
C GLY A 245 38.10 -19.41 18.73
N ILE A 246 37.39 -18.29 18.93
CA ILE A 246 37.28 -17.61 20.21
C ILE A 246 35.80 -17.24 20.34
N GLU A 247 35.11 -17.82 21.33
CA GLU A 247 33.75 -17.44 21.71
C GLU A 247 33.75 -15.97 22.15
N GLN A 248 33.45 -15.06 21.22
CA GLN A 248 33.19 -13.66 21.56
C GLN A 248 31.73 -13.55 22.01
N GLU A 249 31.54 -13.20 23.28
CA GLU A 249 30.27 -12.71 23.85
C GLU A 249 29.61 -11.74 22.85
N PRO A 250 28.29 -11.84 22.62
CA PRO A 250 27.61 -10.99 21.65
C PRO A 250 27.73 -9.53 22.08
N ARG A 251 28.47 -8.73 21.31
CA ARG A 251 28.49 -7.28 21.47
C ARG A 251 27.11 -6.74 21.12
N LEU A 252 26.34 -6.39 22.15
CA LEU A 252 25.11 -5.63 21.99
C LEU A 252 25.44 -4.33 21.25
N SER A 253 24.76 -4.07 20.14
CA SER A 253 24.91 -2.81 19.40
C SER A 253 24.51 -1.66 20.31
N LEU A 254 25.37 -0.64 20.42
CA LEU A 254 25.07 0.56 21.20
C LEU A 254 23.95 1.42 20.58
N ALA A 255 23.45 1.06 19.40
CA ALA A 255 22.37 1.77 18.71
C ALA A 255 20.98 1.15 18.96
N SER A 256 20.89 -0.17 19.22
CA SER A 256 19.62 -0.86 19.45
C SER A 256 19.79 -2.21 20.16
N VAL A 257 18.82 -2.51 21.01
CA VAL A 257 18.64 -3.79 21.69
C VAL A 257 17.76 -4.68 20.81
N ASP A 258 18.30 -5.83 20.45
CA ASP A 258 17.55 -6.88 19.76
C ASP A 258 16.57 -7.54 20.74
N THR A 259 15.31 -7.60 20.34
CA THR A 259 14.19 -8.13 21.13
C THR A 259 14.04 -9.64 20.95
N GLU A 260 14.56 -10.21 19.86
CA GLU A 260 14.43 -11.63 19.57
C GLU A 260 15.49 -12.47 20.31
N SER A 261 16.70 -11.92 20.45
CA SER A 261 17.82 -12.54 21.16
C SER A 261 17.75 -12.37 22.69
N SER A 262 18.45 -13.26 23.40
CA SER A 262 18.54 -13.18 24.86
C SER A 262 19.69 -12.28 25.28
N ILE A 263 19.39 -11.27 26.09
CA ILE A 263 20.36 -10.34 26.66
C ILE A 263 21.08 -11.03 27.84
N PRO A 264 22.39 -11.32 27.74
CA PRO A 264 23.16 -11.90 28.84
C PRO A 264 23.45 -10.85 29.92
N LEU A 265 23.23 -11.21 31.18
CA LEU A 265 23.44 -10.34 32.33
C LEU A 265 24.23 -11.10 33.41
N ASN A 266 25.49 -10.73 33.60
CA ASN A 266 26.36 -11.32 34.63
C ASN A 266 26.37 -10.41 35.86
N LEU A 267 25.70 -10.83 36.95
CA LEU A 267 25.46 -9.99 38.12
C LEU A 267 25.92 -10.69 39.39
N SER A 268 26.58 -9.95 40.29
CA SER A 268 26.87 -10.45 41.63
C SER A 268 25.65 -10.27 42.54
N LEU A 269 25.33 -11.27 43.37
CA LEU A 269 24.27 -11.14 44.37
C LEU A 269 24.48 -9.95 45.33
N ALA A 270 25.74 -9.58 45.61
CA ALA A 270 26.06 -8.43 46.45
C ALA A 270 25.71 -7.09 45.77
N ALA A 271 25.95 -6.97 44.46
CA ALA A 271 25.61 -5.76 43.70
C ALA A 271 24.09 -5.49 43.70
N LEU A 272 23.28 -6.55 43.68
CA LEU A 272 21.82 -6.46 43.68
C LEU A 272 21.21 -6.10 45.04
N GLN A 273 21.95 -6.26 46.14
CA GLN A 273 21.50 -5.87 47.49
C GLN A 273 21.55 -4.36 47.71
N ASN A 274 22.32 -3.62 46.90
CA ASN A 274 22.44 -2.16 46.97
C ASN A 274 21.23 -1.39 46.41
N LYS A 275 20.13 -2.09 46.11
CA LYS A 275 18.88 -1.53 45.55
C LYS A 275 19.03 -0.90 44.17
N GLU A 276 20.13 -1.12 43.46
CA GLU A 276 20.26 -0.70 42.07
C GLU A 276 19.32 -1.51 41.16
N PRO A 277 18.68 -0.87 40.16
CA PRO A 277 17.84 -1.58 39.22
C PRO A 277 18.68 -2.44 38.28
N ILE A 278 18.23 -3.67 38.02
CA ILE A 278 18.82 -4.56 37.03
C ILE A 278 18.62 -3.98 35.63
N LEU A 279 17.41 -3.47 35.38
CA LEU A 279 16.99 -2.88 34.11
C LEU A 279 16.04 -1.70 34.40
N GLU A 280 16.16 -0.62 33.64
CA GLU A 280 15.18 0.46 33.52
C GLU A 280 14.53 0.39 32.12
N LEU A 281 13.22 0.62 32.08
CA LEU A 281 12.38 0.56 30.88
C LEU A 281 11.57 1.85 30.81
N LEU A 282 11.54 2.50 29.64
CA LEU A 282 10.62 3.61 29.38
C LEU A 282 9.99 3.54 27.97
N PRO A 283 8.76 4.06 27.80
CA PRO A 283 8.20 4.32 26.48
C PRO A 283 8.93 5.49 25.80
N ALA A 284 9.05 5.44 24.48
CA ALA A 284 9.74 6.43 23.65
C ALA A 284 8.79 7.23 22.73
N ILE A 285 7.52 6.82 22.68
CA ILE A 285 6.45 7.46 21.91
C ILE A 285 5.35 7.91 22.86
N GLU A 286 4.71 9.02 22.52
CA GLU A 286 3.64 9.64 23.31
C GLU A 286 2.44 8.71 23.53
N PRO A 287 1.94 7.94 22.52
CA PRO A 287 0.81 7.02 22.72
C PRO A 287 1.07 5.90 23.74
N LEU A 288 2.33 5.55 24.00
CA LEU A 288 2.69 4.54 25.00
C LEU A 288 2.88 5.16 26.39
N GLU A 289 3.13 6.46 26.48
CA GLU A 289 3.38 7.13 27.75
C GLU A 289 2.13 7.06 28.62
N HIS A 290 2.22 6.52 29.83
CA HIS A 290 1.09 6.29 30.74
C HIS A 290 0.01 5.29 30.26
N HIS A 291 0.17 4.66 29.10
CA HIS A 291 -0.80 3.70 28.53
C HIS A 291 -0.31 2.25 28.56
N VAL A 292 0.97 2.01 28.82
CA VAL A 292 1.53 0.67 29.02
C VAL A 292 2.22 0.48 30.36
N ARG A 293 2.28 -0.78 30.79
CA ARG A 293 3.13 -1.23 31.89
C ARG A 293 3.98 -2.42 31.47
N TYR A 294 5.14 -2.56 32.08
CA TYR A 294 6.01 -3.71 31.85
C TYR A 294 5.77 -4.80 32.88
N VAL A 295 5.70 -6.04 32.42
CA VAL A 295 5.46 -7.22 33.25
C VAL A 295 6.49 -8.30 32.94
N ILE A 296 6.79 -9.14 33.94
CA ILE A 296 7.56 -10.36 33.71
C ILE A 296 6.58 -11.43 33.24
N SER A 297 6.57 -11.72 31.94
CA SER A 297 5.63 -12.66 31.32
C SER A 297 6.03 -14.11 31.62
N HIS A 298 7.32 -14.43 31.65
CA HIS A 298 7.83 -15.78 31.90
C HIS A 298 9.09 -15.80 32.77
N GLY A 299 9.35 -16.94 33.41
CA GLY A 299 10.63 -17.21 34.09
C GLY A 299 10.75 -16.82 35.57
N ASN A 300 9.70 -16.25 36.17
CA ASN A 300 9.72 -15.74 37.55
C ASN A 300 8.83 -16.51 38.54
N GLN A 301 8.77 -17.84 38.42
CA GLN A 301 7.94 -18.70 39.28
C GLN A 301 8.28 -18.56 40.77
N GLY A 302 9.56 -18.31 41.10
CA GLY A 302 10.03 -18.10 42.46
C GLY A 302 9.77 -16.70 43.03
N ALA A 303 9.19 -15.77 42.26
CA ALA A 303 9.03 -14.35 42.62
C ALA A 303 10.36 -13.70 43.08
N HIS A 304 11.47 -14.12 42.45
CA HIS A 304 12.82 -13.63 42.71
C HIS A 304 13.07 -12.26 42.11
N PHE A 305 12.29 -11.88 41.11
CA PHE A 305 12.37 -10.60 40.43
C PHE A 305 11.01 -9.93 40.44
N ARG A 306 11.00 -8.60 40.31
CA ARG A 306 9.77 -7.81 40.17
C ARG A 306 10.06 -6.55 39.38
N ILE A 307 9.04 -6.07 38.67
CA ILE A 307 9.05 -4.77 38.02
C ILE A 307 8.27 -3.79 38.90
N LEU A 308 8.85 -2.61 39.11
CA LEU A 308 8.24 -1.52 39.87
C LEU A 308 8.15 -0.29 38.96
N GLN A 309 6.97 0.30 38.87
CA GLN A 309 6.79 1.58 38.21
C GLN A 309 7.18 2.70 39.18
N ARG A 310 8.04 3.60 38.74
CA ARG A 310 8.48 4.78 39.48
C ARG A 310 7.61 5.99 39.11
N ARG A 311 7.70 7.04 39.92
CA ARG A 311 6.96 8.30 39.71
C ARG A 311 7.47 9.12 38.52
N ASP A 312 8.67 8.82 38.03
CA ASP A 312 9.31 9.46 36.87
C ASP A 312 8.97 8.72 35.55
N GLY A 313 7.87 7.96 35.51
CA GLY A 313 7.41 7.23 34.32
C GLY A 313 8.20 5.93 34.03
N LYS A 314 9.38 5.75 34.63
CA LYS A 314 10.24 4.59 34.39
C LYS A 314 9.74 3.33 35.10
N SER A 315 9.91 2.18 34.44
CA SER A 315 9.72 0.86 35.05
C SER A 315 11.06 0.20 35.32
N VAL A 316 11.27 -0.26 36.55
CA VAL A 316 12.56 -0.84 36.98
C VAL A 316 12.42 -2.29 37.40
N LEU A 317 13.24 -3.15 36.78
CA LEU A 317 13.42 -4.54 37.18
C LEU A 317 14.37 -4.59 38.38
N ARG A 318 13.93 -5.25 39.46
CA ARG A 318 14.69 -5.41 40.70
C ARG A 318 14.49 -6.80 41.29
N LEU A 319 15.29 -7.13 42.31
CA LEU A 319 15.03 -8.29 43.14
C LEU A 319 13.65 -8.18 43.83
N GLY A 320 12.97 -9.31 43.86
CA GLY A 320 11.72 -9.55 44.55
C GLY A 320 11.92 -9.67 46.06
N ARG A 321 10.89 -10.15 46.75
CA ARG A 321 10.95 -10.37 48.20
C ARG A 321 11.79 -11.60 48.57
N LYS A 322 11.92 -12.56 47.65
CA LYS A 322 12.68 -13.79 47.84
C LYS A 322 14.02 -13.67 47.12
N THR A 323 15.10 -13.70 47.87
CA THR A 323 16.45 -13.67 47.27
C THR A 323 16.67 -14.93 46.42
N PRO A 324 17.06 -14.78 45.14
CA PRO A 324 17.46 -15.92 44.31
C PRO A 324 18.75 -16.55 44.83
N SER A 325 18.88 -17.87 44.69
CA SER A 325 20.17 -18.55 44.88
C SER A 325 21.11 -18.25 43.71
N PRO A 326 22.44 -18.38 43.88
CA PRO A 326 23.36 -18.37 42.75
C PRO A 326 22.94 -19.37 41.68
N GLY A 327 23.12 -19.01 40.42
CA GLY A 327 22.67 -19.80 39.28
C GLY A 327 22.13 -18.95 38.15
N THR A 328 21.51 -19.64 37.20
CA THR A 328 21.09 -19.03 35.93
C THR A 328 19.57 -18.91 35.86
N TYR A 329 19.10 -17.70 35.56
CA TYR A 329 17.68 -17.36 35.46
C TYR A 329 17.37 -16.84 34.08
N ARG A 330 16.29 -17.34 33.48
CA ARG A 330 15.78 -16.88 32.18
C ARG A 330 14.46 -16.17 32.40
N LEU A 331 14.41 -14.89 32.09
CA LEU A 331 13.21 -14.07 32.23
C LEU A 331 12.74 -13.59 30.86
N GLU A 332 11.44 -13.40 30.72
CA GLU A 332 10.86 -12.67 29.60
C GLU A 332 10.09 -11.47 30.15
N ILE A 333 10.36 -10.29 29.60
CA ILE A 333 9.68 -9.05 29.94
C ILE A 333 8.88 -8.61 28.74
N ALA A 334 7.61 -8.26 28.98
CA ALA A 334 6.72 -7.75 27.95
C ALA A 334 6.09 -6.42 28.37
N SER A 335 5.82 -5.53 27.40
CA SER A 335 4.87 -4.43 27.61
C SER A 335 3.44 -4.92 27.41
N VAL A 336 2.55 -4.46 28.27
CA VAL A 336 1.11 -4.75 28.18
C VAL A 336 0.32 -3.44 28.35
N PRO A 337 -0.81 -3.29 27.64
CA PRO A 337 -1.67 -2.12 27.79
C PRO A 337 -2.25 -2.06 29.20
N LEU A 338 -2.47 -0.84 29.69
CA LEU A 338 -3.07 -0.57 31.01
C LEU A 338 -4.59 -0.70 31.00
N PHE A 339 -5.24 -0.42 29.87
CA PHE A 339 -6.68 -0.51 29.70
C PHE A 339 -7.14 -1.94 29.40
N GLY A 340 -8.33 -2.30 29.90
CA GLY A 340 -8.97 -3.55 29.55
C GLY A 340 -9.47 -3.54 28.09
N PRO A 341 -9.78 -4.72 27.49
CA PRO A 341 -10.14 -4.82 26.07
C PRO A 341 -11.34 -3.98 25.63
N ARG A 342 -12.19 -3.56 26.56
CA ARG A 342 -13.41 -2.81 26.30
C ARG A 342 -13.19 -1.29 26.31
N GLU A 343 -12.40 -0.81 27.26
CA GLU A 343 -11.99 0.60 27.35
C GLU A 343 -10.96 0.93 26.27
N LEU A 344 -10.13 -0.05 25.90
CA LEU A 344 -9.26 0.03 24.72
C LEU A 344 -10.07 0.24 23.43
N ARG A 345 -11.18 -0.50 23.25
CA ARG A 345 -12.08 -0.32 22.10
C ARG A 345 -12.80 1.02 22.10
N GLU A 346 -13.17 1.52 23.27
CA GLU A 346 -13.82 2.83 23.38
C GLU A 346 -12.82 3.97 23.02
N LEU A 347 -11.54 3.84 23.41
CA LEU A 347 -10.46 4.74 22.98
C LEU A 347 -10.12 4.60 21.49
N GLU A 348 -10.12 3.37 20.96
CA GLU A 348 -10.00 3.05 19.53
C GLU A 348 -11.09 3.76 18.70
N ASP A 349 -12.34 3.67 19.15
CA ASP A 349 -13.51 4.26 18.47
C ASP A 349 -13.54 5.80 18.57
N GLU A 350 -12.92 6.38 19.60
CA GLU A 350 -12.86 7.84 19.81
C GLU A 350 -11.67 8.50 19.07
N HIS A 351 -10.62 7.73 18.74
CA HIS A 351 -9.40 8.17 18.03
C HIS A 351 -9.23 7.42 16.69
N ASP A 352 -10.25 7.50 15.83
CA ASP A 352 -10.41 6.79 14.55
C ASP A 352 -9.38 7.18 13.45
N ALA A 353 -8.20 7.67 13.82
CA ALA A 353 -7.05 7.90 12.94
C ALA A 353 -5.79 7.17 13.46
N ASP A 354 -5.34 7.44 14.68
CA ASP A 354 -4.03 6.97 15.18
C ASP A 354 -3.99 5.44 15.41
N TYR A 355 -5.13 4.84 15.74
CA TYR A 355 -5.20 3.41 16.05
C TYR A 355 -5.06 2.51 14.81
N LEU A 356 -5.48 3.00 13.64
CA LEU A 356 -5.33 2.32 12.35
C LEU A 356 -4.00 2.65 11.65
N LEU A 357 -3.29 3.69 12.10
CA LEU A 357 -1.99 4.12 11.57
C LEU A 357 -0.80 3.33 12.16
N GLY A 358 -1.01 2.47 13.15
CA GLY A 358 0.07 1.67 13.75
C GLY A 358 0.96 2.46 14.74
N GLU A 359 0.49 3.61 15.20
CA GLU A 359 1.25 4.57 16.03
C GLU A 359 1.46 4.14 17.48
N ILE A 360 0.87 3.02 17.92
CA ILE A 360 1.00 2.54 19.30
C ILE A 360 2.35 1.85 19.52
N GLY A 361 3.16 1.68 18.47
CA GLY A 361 4.39 0.93 18.54
C GLY A 361 4.15 -0.56 18.84
N ASP A 362 5.21 -1.37 18.72
CA ASP A 362 5.11 -2.81 18.96
C ASP A 362 5.20 -3.08 20.44
N ALA A 363 4.41 -4.05 20.89
CA ALA A 363 4.57 -4.58 22.23
C ALA A 363 5.99 -5.11 22.44
N LEU A 364 6.75 -4.49 23.34
CA LEU A 364 8.06 -4.97 23.74
C LEU A 364 7.98 -6.43 24.18
N ARG A 365 8.90 -7.25 23.69
CA ARG A 365 9.18 -8.58 24.23
C ARG A 365 10.69 -8.79 24.26
N ILE A 366 11.28 -8.87 25.43
CA ILE A 366 12.72 -9.09 25.57
C ILE A 366 12.99 -10.32 26.42
N LYS A 367 14.04 -11.05 26.07
CA LYS A 367 14.51 -12.21 26.83
C LYS A 367 15.78 -11.82 27.58
N LEU A 368 15.80 -12.08 28.88
CA LEU A 368 16.96 -11.85 29.74
C LEU A 368 17.54 -13.18 30.18
N HIS A 369 18.86 -13.30 30.14
CA HIS A 369 19.62 -14.44 30.64
C HIS A 369 20.53 -13.97 31.77
N ILE A 370 20.06 -14.08 33.01
CA ILE A 370 20.73 -13.56 34.20
C ILE A 370 21.54 -14.68 34.85
N HIS A 371 22.86 -14.50 34.91
CA HIS A 371 23.76 -15.36 35.68
C HIS A 371 24.11 -14.67 37.00
N LEU A 372 23.69 -15.28 38.11
CA LEU A 372 23.94 -14.81 39.47
C LEU A 372 25.06 -15.62 40.11
N HIS A 373 26.12 -14.94 40.55
CA HIS A 373 27.26 -15.53 41.26
C HIS A 373 27.46 -14.92 42.65
#